data_AF-A0A8S3ENW2-F1
#
_entry.id   AF-A0A8S3ENW2-F1
#
_cell.length_a   1.000
_cell.length_b   1.000
_cell.length_c   1.000
_cell.angle_alpha   90.00
_cell.angle_beta   90.00
_cell.angle_gamma   90.00
#
_symmetry.space_group_name_H-M   'P 1'
#
loop_
_entity.id
_entity.type
_entity.pdbx_description
1 polymer ?
#
loop_
_entity_poly.entity_id
_entity_poly.type
_entity_poly.pdbx_seq_one_letter_code
_entity_poly.pdbx_strand_id
1 'polypeptide(L)'
;MIRTFFRRYKLFLYNVTSAAVVLTLGDFCVQTLYDKKKTLDEKRLFAACITGAAMGIEGHVWYGFLDRIIAQATWRNSLKKVIC
;
A
#
# COMPACT_ATOMS: atom_id res chain seq x y z
N MET A 1 -15.57 17.87 7.26
CA MET A 1 -14.97 17.74 5.91
C MET A 1 -13.43 17.81 5.93
N ILE A 2 -12.82 18.82 6.58
CA ILE A 2 -11.35 18.96 6.68
C ILE A 2 -10.66 17.79 7.43
N ARG A 3 -11.24 17.32 8.55
CA ARG A 3 -10.68 16.19 9.32
C ARG A 3 -10.60 14.87 8.54
N THR A 4 -11.61 14.58 7.71
CA THR A 4 -11.66 13.36 6.89
C THR A 4 -10.67 13.42 5.73
N PHE A 5 -10.45 14.60 5.15
CA PHE A 5 -9.44 14.82 4.12
C PHE A 5 -8.01 14.60 4.66
N PHE A 6 -7.68 15.21 5.80
CA PHE A 6 -6.37 15.01 6.46
C PHE A 6 -6.11 13.54 6.82
N ARG A 7 -7.13 12.82 7.26
CA ARG A 7 -7.00 11.38 7.59
C ARG A 7 -6.71 10.54 6.34
N ARG A 8 -7.39 10.79 5.22
CA ARG A 8 -7.15 10.09 3.95
C ARG A 8 -5.77 10.41 3.38
N TYR A 9 -5.34 11.67 3.45
CA TYR A 9 -4.00 12.08 3.00
C TYR A 9 -2.89 11.41 3.82
N LYS A 10 -3.03 11.33 5.15
CA LYS A 10 -2.08 10.59 6.00
C LYS A 10 -2.03 9.11 5.64
N LEU A 11 -3.18 8.46 5.47
CA LEU A 11 -3.25 7.05 5.06
C LEU A 11 -2.60 6.79 3.69
N PHE A 12 -2.78 7.72 2.74
CA PHE A 12 -2.11 7.64 1.45
C PHE A 12 -0.59 7.68 1.61
N LEU A 13 -0.07 8.68 2.34
CA LEU A 13 1.37 8.79 2.61
C LEU A 13 1.93 7.57 3.31
N TYR A 14 1.24 7.01 4.30
CA TYR A 14 1.67 5.79 4.97
C TYR A 14 1.74 4.59 4.02
N ASN A 15 0.75 4.40 3.14
CA ASN A 15 0.76 3.29 2.18
C ASN A 15 1.90 3.43 1.17
N VAL A 16 2.12 4.63 0.63
CA VAL A 16 3.19 4.89 -0.34
C VAL A 16 4.57 4.72 0.30
N THR A 17 4.78 5.30 1.47
CA THR A 17 6.09 5.25 2.15
C THR A 17 6.41 3.85 2.68
N SER A 18 5.44 3.15 3.29
CA SER A 18 5.65 1.78 3.78
C SER A 18 5.93 0.81 2.62
N ALA A 19 5.22 0.91 1.50
CA ALA A 19 5.47 0.07 0.34
C ALA A 19 6.85 0.32 -0.29
N ALA A 20 7.24 1.60 -0.43
CA ALA A 20 8.58 1.97 -0.90
C ALA A 20 9.69 1.42 0.02
N VAL A 21 9.54 1.56 1.33
CA VAL A 21 10.52 1.08 2.32
C VAL A 21 10.60 -0.45 2.29
N VAL A 22 9.47 -1.15 2.29
CA VAL A 22 9.44 -2.63 2.30
C VAL A 22 10.11 -3.20 1.06
N LEU A 23 9.82 -2.66 -0.14
CA LEU A 23 10.44 -3.14 -1.37
C LEU A 23 11.92 -2.80 -1.47
N THR A 24 12.33 -1.61 -1.01
CA THR A 24 13.75 -1.22 -0.98
C THR A 24 14.55 -2.10 -0.01
N LEU A 25 14.00 -2.37 1.19
CA LEU A 25 14.63 -3.27 2.16
C LEU A 25 14.62 -4.72 1.67
N GLY A 26 13.56 -5.15 1.00
CA GLY A 26 13.49 -6.46 0.36
C GLY A 26 14.61 -6.65 -0.66
N ASP A 27 14.80 -5.67 -1.55
CA ASP A 27 15.87 -5.73 -2.55
C ASP A 27 17.26 -5.65 -1.90
N PHE A 28 17.43 -4.84 -0.86
CA PHE A 28 18.66 -4.82 -0.05
C PHE A 28 18.98 -6.20 0.55
N CYS A 29 17.99 -6.85 1.16
CA CYS A 29 18.13 -8.20 1.72
C CYS A 29 18.47 -9.23 0.62
N VAL A 30 17.87 -9.14 -0.57
CA VAL A 30 18.19 -10.03 -1.69
C VAL A 30 19.63 -9.82 -2.17
N GLN A 31 20.04 -8.56 -2.35
CA GLN A 31 21.40 -8.26 -2.82
C GLN A 31 22.48 -8.70 -1.81
N THR A 32 22.18 -8.59 -0.51
CA THR A 32 23.11 -8.94 0.57
C THR A 32 23.14 -10.44 0.89
N LEU A 33 21.99 -11.09 0.97
CA LEU A 33 21.88 -12.49 1.42
C LEU A 33 21.99 -13.49 0.27
N TYR A 34 21.37 -13.21 -0.89
CA TYR A 34 21.30 -14.15 -2.01
C TYR A 34 22.39 -13.90 -3.05
N ASP A 35 22.49 -12.67 -3.56
CA ASP A 35 23.47 -12.37 -4.63
C ASP A 35 24.90 -12.22 -4.08
N LYS A 36 25.07 -12.07 -2.75
CA LYS A 36 26.35 -11.82 -2.06
C LYS A 36 27.20 -10.75 -2.76
N LYS A 37 26.57 -9.73 -3.35
CA LYS A 37 27.30 -8.68 -4.06
C LYS A 37 28.15 -7.89 -3.08
N LYS A 38 29.45 -7.71 -3.37
CA LYS A 38 30.36 -6.86 -2.58
C LYS A 38 29.98 -5.38 -2.64
N THR A 39 29.33 -4.95 -3.71
CA THR A 39 28.89 -3.57 -3.93
C THR A 39 27.40 -3.56 -4.23
N LEU A 40 26.67 -2.72 -3.50
CA LEU A 40 25.23 -2.54 -3.69
C LEU A 40 24.96 -1.89 -5.05
N ASP A 41 23.97 -2.42 -5.75
CA ASP A 41 23.53 -1.85 -7.02
C ASP A 41 22.50 -0.76 -6.75
N GLU A 42 22.98 0.48 -6.63
CA GLU A 42 22.17 1.64 -6.26
C GLU A 42 21.05 1.92 -7.26
N LYS A 43 21.28 1.65 -8.55
CA LYS A 43 20.26 1.85 -9.59
C LYS A 43 19.08 0.91 -9.40
N ARG A 44 19.36 -0.35 -9.06
CA ARG A 44 18.33 -1.35 -8.77
C ARG A 44 17.60 -1.04 -7.47
N LEU A 45 18.33 -0.60 -6.44
CA LEU A 45 17.73 -0.20 -5.16
C LEU A 45 16.77 0.99 -5.33
N PHE A 46 17.18 1.97 -6.15
CA PHE A 46 16.34 3.12 -6.50
C PHE A 46 15.11 2.71 -7.31
N ALA A 47 15.28 1.79 -8.27
CA ALA A 47 14.15 1.24 -9.03
C ALA A 47 13.15 0.53 -8.09
N ALA A 48 13.64 -0.27 -7.13
CA ALA A 48 12.78 -0.93 -6.13
C ALA A 48 12.00 0.07 -5.27
N CYS A 49 12.63 1.19 -4.90
CA CYS A 49 11.96 2.28 -4.17
C CYS A 49 10.82 2.91 -4.99
N ILE A 50 11.07 3.23 -6.27
CA ILE A 50 10.04 3.78 -7.17
C ILE A 50 8.91 2.78 -7.37
N THR A 51 9.23 1.52 -7.61
CA THR A 51 8.23 0.45 -7.77
C THR A 51 7.39 0.32 -6.51
N GLY A 52 7.99 0.37 -5.33
CA GLY A 52 7.25 0.32 -4.07
C GLY A 52 6.37 1.54 -3.84
N ALA A 53 6.82 2.74 -4.22
CA ALA A 53 5.97 3.93 -4.17
C ALA A 53 4.76 3.79 -5.11
N ALA A 54 4.96 3.32 -6.35
CA ALA A 54 3.89 3.09 -7.32
C ALA A 54 2.88 2.03 -6.82
N MET A 55 3.36 0.91 -6.28
CA MET A 55 2.51 -0.13 -5.68
C MET A 55 1.74 0.38 -4.46
N GLY A 56 2.33 1.28 -3.67
CA GLY A 56 1.64 1.91 -2.54
C GLY A 56 0.49 2.83 -2.96
N ILE A 57 0.63 3.53 -4.11
CA ILE A 57 -0.45 4.32 -4.72
C ILE A 57 -1.58 3.40 -5.17
N GLU A 58 -1.24 2.36 -5.94
CA GLU A 58 -2.20 1.36 -6.43
C GLU A 58 -2.94 0.70 -5.27
N GLY A 59 -2.20 0.25 -4.24
CA GLY A 59 -2.75 -0.34 -3.03
C GLY A 59 -3.71 0.60 -2.32
N HIS A 60 -3.39 1.90 -2.20
CA HIS A 60 -4.30 2.86 -1.59
C HIS A 60 -5.64 2.99 -2.35
N VAL A 61 -5.59 3.03 -3.68
CA VAL A 61 -6.80 3.06 -4.52
C VAL A 61 -7.59 1.76 -4.36
N TRP A 62 -6.90 0.63 -4.38
CA TRP A 62 -7.48 -0.70 -4.26
C TRP A 62 -8.18 -0.90 -2.90
N TYR A 63 -7.52 -0.57 -1.79
CA TYR A 63 -8.13 -0.67 -0.45
C TYR A 63 -9.31 0.29 -0.31
N GLY A 64 -9.23 1.50 -0.88
CA GLY A 64 -10.37 2.43 -0.90
C GLY A 64 -11.56 1.92 -1.73
N PHE A 65 -11.31 1.13 -2.76
CA PHE A 65 -12.36 0.45 -3.53
C PHE A 65 -12.97 -0.73 -2.76
N LEU A 66 -12.13 -1.59 -2.16
CA LEU A 66 -12.59 -2.72 -1.34
C LEU A 66 -13.46 -2.25 -0.16
N ASP A 67 -13.06 -1.17 0.52
CA ASP A 67 -13.82 -0.62 1.65
C ASP A 67 -15.25 -0.20 1.22
N ARG A 68 -15.42 0.32 0.00
CA ARG A 68 -16.74 0.65 -0.56
C ARG A 68 -17.58 -0.60 -0.84
N ILE A 69 -16.98 -1.65 -1.42
CA ILE A 69 -17.68 -2.91 -1.69
C ILE A 69 -18.13 -3.56 -0.38
N ILE A 70 -17.23 -3.65 0.59
CA ILE A 70 -17.52 -4.28 1.89
C ILE A 70 -18.58 -3.48 2.65
N ALA A 71 -18.50 -2.15 2.65
CA ALA A 71 -19.52 -1.30 3.27
C ALA A 71 -20.90 -1.46 2.60
N GLN A 72 -20.95 -1.55 1.27
CA GLN A 72 -22.20 -1.79 0.53
C GLN A 72 -22.78 -3.18 0.81
N ALA A 73 -21.93 -4.21 0.87
CA ALA A 73 -22.34 -5.57 1.23
C ALA A 73 -22.87 -5.63 2.67
N THR A 74 -22.21 -4.94 3.60
CA THR A 74 -22.63 -4.84 5.01
C THR A 74 -23.98 -4.15 5.13
N TRP A 75 -24.19 -3.03 4.44
CA TRP A 75 -25.48 -2.33 4.43
C TRP A 75 -26.62 -3.18 3.86
N ARG A 76 -26.38 -3.88 2.74
CA ARG A 76 -27.35 -4.83 2.16
C ARG A 76 -27.71 -5.95 3.13
N ASN A 77 -26.73 -6.50 3.84
CA ASN A 77 -26.96 -7.57 4.81
C ASN A 77 -27.71 -7.09 6.06
N SER A 78 -27.43 -5.86 6.54
CA SER A 78 -28.17 -5.25 7.65
C SER A 78 -29.62 -4.92 7.26
N LEU A 79 -29.86 -4.37 6.06
CA LEU A 79 -31.22 -4.12 5.58
C LEU A 79 -32.05 -5.40 5.42
N LYS A 80 -31.44 -6.49 4.93
CA LYS A 80 -32.10 -7.80 4.88
C LYS A 80 -32.56 -8.30 6.26
N LYS A 81 -31.81 -8.00 7.32
CA LYS A 81 -32.16 -8.39 8.71
C LYS A 81 -33.22 -7.49 9.37
N VAL A 82 -33.48 -6.31 8.83
CA VAL A 82 -34.45 -5.35 9.38
C VAL A 82 -35.79 -5.43 8.64
N ILE A 83 -35.75 -5.75 7.34
CA ILE A 83 -36.94 -5.86 6.49
C ILE A 83 -37.54 -7.29 6.52
N CYS A 84 -36.77 -8.29 6.94
CA CYS A 84 -37.20 -9.69 7.10
C CYS A 84 -37.20 -10.06 8.58
#